data_AF-A0A1B7KSS2-F1
#
_entry.id   AF-A0A1B7KSS2-F1
#
_cell.length_a   1.000
_cell.length_b   1.000
_cell.length_c   1.000
_cell.angle_alpha   90.00
_cell.angle_beta   90.00
_cell.angle_gamma   90.00
#
_symmetry.space_group_name_H-M   'P 1'
#
loop_
_entity.id
_entity.type
_entity.pdbx_description
1 polymer ?
#
loop_
_entity_poly.entity_id
_entity_poly.type
_entity_poly.pdbx_seq_one_letter_code
_entity_poly.pdbx_strand_id
1 'polypeptide(L)'
;MFIIMLLMAAAFIIQLALGYFQIRNFTKTYIELRRKGKVAIGRRPGKFRAGTIVLFAVNNKGDILDAKKMQGVTVFAKFKRLKGFENKNILSINDNDLNNFNKLVRIAVKDAINNYKVIMNGGEIPEKLSVYRRIITKAENFLMAKK
;
A
#
# COMPACT_ATOMS: atom_id res chain seq x y z
N MET A 1 -1.80 26.80 30.83
CA MET A 1 -2.37 26.86 29.47
C MET A 1 -1.29 27.09 28.40
N PHE A 2 -0.42 28.11 28.52
CA PHE A 2 0.63 28.41 27.53
C PHE A 2 1.65 27.28 27.29
N ILE A 3 2.08 26.55 28.33
CA ILE A 3 3.03 25.43 28.18
C ILE A 3 2.43 24.29 27.33
N ILE A 4 1.14 23.99 27.50
CA ILE A 4 0.44 22.95 26.73
C ILE A 4 0.34 23.37 25.26
N MET A 5 0.04 24.64 25.00
CA MET A 5 0.00 25.19 23.64
C MET A 5 1.36 25.11 22.95
N LEU A 6 2.45 25.43 23.67
CA LEU A 6 3.82 25.29 23.16
C LEU A 6 4.17 23.83 22.82
N LEU A 7 3.81 22.89 23.70
CA LEU A 7 4.03 21.45 23.46
C LEU A 7 3.24 20.94 22.26
N MET A 8 1.97 21.34 22.08
CA MET A 8 1.20 20.98 20.90
C MET A 8 1.80 21.56 19.62
N ALA A 9 2.26 22.82 19.65
CA ALA A 9 2.92 23.44 18.50
C ALA A 9 4.22 22.69 18.12
N ALA A 10 5.05 22.36 19.10
CA ALA A 10 6.26 21.56 18.88
C ALA A 10 5.94 20.16 18.34
N ALA A 11 4.96 19.46 18.93
CA ALA A 11 4.51 18.15 18.47
C ALA A 11 3.99 18.19 17.03
N PHE A 12 3.26 19.24 16.66
CA PHE A 12 2.77 19.44 15.29
C PHE A 12 3.91 19.61 14.29
N ILE A 13 4.94 20.41 14.62
CA ILE A 13 6.13 20.57 13.78
C ILE A 13 6.85 19.23 13.60
N ILE A 14 7.02 18.46 14.68
CA ILE A 14 7.61 17.12 14.61
C ILE A 14 6.77 16.21 13.71
N GLN A 15 5.44 16.21 13.85
CA GLN A 15 4.54 15.41 13.01
C GLN A 15 4.66 15.78 11.53
N LEU A 16 4.76 17.07 11.18
CA LEU A 16 4.98 17.52 9.82
C LEU A 16 6.34 17.05 9.27
N ALA A 17 7.41 17.18 10.05
CA ALA A 17 8.74 16.73 9.65
C ALA A 17 8.79 15.21 9.39
N LEU A 18 8.15 14.42 10.28
CA LEU A 18 8.03 12.97 10.13
C LEU A 18 7.21 12.57 8.89
N GLY A 19 6.09 13.26 8.64
CA GLY A 19 5.28 13.05 7.43
C GLY A 19 6.05 13.37 6.14
N TYR A 20 6.81 14.47 6.15
CA TYR A 20 7.67 14.84 5.02
C TYR A 20 8.72 13.76 4.73
N PHE A 21 9.38 13.22 5.76
CA PHE A 21 10.37 12.15 5.57
C PHE A 21 9.75 10.89 4.96
N GLN A 22 8.54 10.52 5.40
CA GLN A 22 7.82 9.36 4.87
C GLN A 22 7.47 9.55 3.38
N ILE A 23 6.95 10.72 3.00
CA ILE A 23 6.61 11.04 1.61
C ILE A 23 7.87 11.06 0.74
N ARG A 24 8.95 11.71 1.21
CA ARG A 24 10.21 11.78 0.45
C ARG A 24 10.78 10.40 0.14
N ASN A 25 10.76 9.49 1.11
CA ASN A 25 11.23 8.11 0.92
C ASN A 25 10.34 7.33 -0.07
N PHE A 26 9.01 7.50 0.00
CA PHE A 26 8.07 6.92 -0.95
C PHE A 26 8.31 7.45 -2.37
N THR A 27 8.36 8.77 -2.54
CA THR A 27 8.55 9.44 -3.83
C THR A 27 9.87 9.04 -4.46
N LYS A 28 10.98 9.03 -3.71
CA LYS A 28 12.29 8.58 -4.22
C LYS A 28 12.22 7.16 -4.77
N THR A 29 11.59 6.25 -4.01
CA THR A 29 11.44 4.86 -4.42
C THR A 29 10.55 4.72 -5.65
N TYR A 30 9.40 5.41 -5.65
CA TYR A 30 8.46 5.40 -6.76
C TYR A 30 9.10 5.92 -8.05
N ILE A 31 9.83 7.04 -8.01
CA ILE A 31 10.54 7.59 -9.18
C ILE A 31 11.55 6.59 -9.72
N GLU A 32 12.32 5.93 -8.85
CA GLU A 32 13.30 4.92 -9.25
C GLU A 32 12.64 3.74 -10.01
N LEU A 33 11.51 3.22 -9.52
CA LEU A 33 10.76 2.18 -10.22
C LEU A 33 10.11 2.72 -11.50
N ARG A 34 9.58 3.95 -11.47
CA ARG A 34 8.90 4.58 -12.61
C ARG A 34 9.82 4.85 -13.79
N ARG A 35 11.12 5.08 -13.54
CA ARG A 35 12.14 5.18 -14.59
C ARG A 35 12.39 3.86 -15.32
N LYS A 36 12.07 2.71 -14.70
CA LYS A 36 12.22 1.38 -15.32
C LYS A 36 10.99 0.97 -16.12
N GLY A 37 9.79 1.39 -15.69
CA GLY A 37 8.54 1.02 -16.36
C GLY A 37 7.30 1.55 -15.65
N LYS A 38 6.13 1.06 -16.05
CA LYS A 38 4.86 1.35 -15.36
C LYS A 38 4.95 0.78 -13.94
N VAL A 39 4.30 1.40 -12.96
CA VAL A 39 4.39 0.96 -11.56
C VAL A 39 3.02 0.51 -11.06
N ALA A 40 2.90 -0.77 -10.71
CA ALA A 40 1.74 -1.30 -10.01
C ALA A 40 1.94 -1.16 -8.50
N ILE A 41 0.92 -0.63 -7.82
CA ILE A 41 0.97 -0.33 -6.38
C ILE A 41 -0.06 -1.19 -5.66
N GLY A 42 0.38 -1.87 -4.62
CA GLY A 42 -0.48 -2.61 -3.71
C GLY A 42 -0.31 -2.16 -2.27
N ARG A 43 -1.42 -2.06 -1.55
CA ARG A 43 -1.43 -1.58 -0.16
C ARG A 43 -2.27 -2.45 0.75
N ARG A 44 -1.72 -2.70 1.92
CA ARG A 44 -2.43 -3.22 3.08
C ARG A 44 -2.35 -2.18 4.20
N PRO A 45 -3.45 -1.45 4.50
CA PRO A 45 -3.45 -0.48 5.59
C PRO A 45 -3.21 -1.20 6.92
N GLY A 46 -2.26 -0.69 7.69
CA GLY A 46 -1.97 -1.17 9.03
C GLY A 46 -2.88 -0.46 10.03
N LYS A 47 -3.95 -1.13 10.51
CA LYS A 47 -4.76 -0.60 11.61
C LYS A 47 -4.02 -0.74 12.95
N PHE A 48 -3.79 -1.99 13.36
CA PHE A 48 -3.06 -2.38 14.58
C PHE A 48 -1.82 -3.24 14.29
N ARG A 49 -1.48 -3.40 13.01
CA ARG A 49 -0.37 -4.23 12.51
C ARG A 49 0.44 -3.40 11.53
N ALA A 50 1.66 -3.84 11.23
CA ALA A 50 2.49 -3.21 10.21
C ALA A 50 1.71 -2.97 8.90
N GLY A 51 1.66 -1.71 8.49
CA GLY A 51 1.23 -1.32 7.15
C GLY A 51 2.21 -1.90 6.15
N THR A 52 1.70 -2.35 5.01
CA THR A 52 2.55 -2.95 3.96
C THR A 52 2.20 -2.35 2.62
N ILE A 53 3.21 -1.82 1.94
CA ILE A 53 3.11 -1.28 0.58
C ILE A 53 4.07 -2.07 -0.29
N VAL A 54 3.60 -2.49 -1.46
CA VAL A 54 4.43 -3.13 -2.49
C VAL A 54 4.34 -2.32 -3.76
N LEU A 55 5.48 -2.13 -4.40
CA LEU A 55 5.66 -1.46 -5.68
C LEU A 55 6.29 -2.46 -6.64
N PHE A 56 5.65 -2.68 -7.79
CA PHE A 56 6.20 -3.47 -8.89
C PHE A 56 6.42 -2.56 -10.09
N ALA A 57 7.64 -2.49 -10.61
CA ALA A 57 7.90 -1.95 -11.95
C ALA A 57 7.60 -3.05 -12.96
N VAL A 58 6.72 -2.74 -13.91
CA VAL A 58 6.27 -3.65 -14.97
C VAL A 58 6.55 -3.04 -16.34
N ASN A 59 6.94 -3.89 -17.28
CA ASN A 59 7.08 -3.52 -18.68
C ASN A 59 5.71 -3.44 -19.39
N ASN A 60 5.69 -3.12 -20.68
CA ASN A 60 4.45 -3.07 -21.46
C ASN A 60 3.78 -4.44 -21.66
N LYS A 61 4.52 -5.54 -21.52
CA LYS A 61 4.01 -6.93 -21.60
C LYS A 61 3.46 -7.45 -20.26
N GLY A 62 3.63 -6.70 -19.18
CA GLY A 62 3.24 -7.09 -17.82
C GLY A 62 4.31 -7.85 -17.03
N ASP A 63 5.54 -7.96 -17.54
CA ASP A 63 6.63 -8.61 -16.82
C ASP A 63 7.25 -7.67 -15.79
N ILE A 64 7.52 -8.20 -14.60
CA ILE A 64 8.08 -7.45 -13.47
C ILE A 64 9.57 -7.28 -13.66
N LEU A 65 10.00 -6.02 -13.77
CA LEU A 65 11.40 -5.61 -13.91
C LEU A 65 12.08 -5.45 -12.55
N ASP A 66 11.35 -4.91 -11.56
CA ASP A 66 11.85 -4.71 -10.21
C ASP A 66 10.68 -4.66 -9.23
N ALA A 67 10.93 -5.01 -7.98
CA ALA A 67 9.93 -5.01 -6.92
C ALA A 67 10.53 -4.47 -5.62
N LYS A 68 9.79 -3.58 -4.96
CA LYS A 68 10.16 -3.06 -3.63
C LYS A 68 8.97 -3.11 -2.70
N LYS A 69 9.23 -3.41 -1.43
CA LYS A 69 8.23 -3.40 -0.36
C LYS A 69 8.63 -2.49 0.78
N MET A 70 7.66 -1.84 1.40
CA MET A 70 7.80 -1.19 2.70
C MET A 70 6.88 -1.91 3.67
N GLN A 71 7.41 -2.33 4.82
CA GLN A 71 6.62 -2.98 5.87
C GLN A 71 7.04 -2.41 7.23
N GLY A 72 6.09 -1.80 7.95
CA GLY A 72 6.33 -1.24 9.28
C GLY A 72 5.13 -0.49 9.83
N VAL A 73 5.23 -0.09 11.09
CA VAL A 73 4.22 0.73 11.80
C VAL A 73 4.66 2.20 11.88
N THR A 74 5.96 2.47 11.75
CA THR A 74 6.57 3.80 11.93
C THR A 74 6.92 4.45 10.58
N VAL A 75 7.06 5.78 10.59
CA VAL A 75 7.50 6.58 9.45
C VAL A 75 8.94 6.28 9.00
N PHE A 76 9.73 5.64 9.86
CA PHE A 76 11.11 5.24 9.59
C PHE A 76 11.21 3.94 8.79
N ALA A 77 10.08 3.25 8.53
CA ALA A 77 10.07 2.05 7.71
C ALA A 77 10.53 2.37 6.28
N LYS A 78 11.66 1.77 5.86
CA LYS A 78 12.24 2.00 4.53
C LYS A 78 11.73 0.97 3.52
N PHE A 79 11.76 1.35 2.25
CA PHE A 79 11.53 0.41 1.16
C PHE A 79 12.76 -0.52 1.02
N LYS A 80 12.50 -1.81 0.90
CA LYS A 80 13.48 -2.87 0.67
C LYS A 80 13.15 -3.61 -0.61
N ARG A 81 14.16 -4.13 -1.31
CA ARG A 81 13.96 -4.95 -2.51
C ARG A 81 13.18 -6.21 -2.16
N LEU A 82 12.20 -6.53 -2.99
CA LEU A 82 11.34 -7.69 -2.87
C LEU A 82 11.78 -8.72 -3.93
N LYS A 83 12.70 -9.60 -3.55
CA LYS A 83 13.21 -10.66 -4.45
C LYS A 83 12.13 -11.71 -4.71
N GLY A 84 12.20 -12.42 -5.84
CA GLY A 84 11.35 -13.57 -6.16
C GLY A 84 10.22 -13.31 -7.17
N PHE A 85 10.05 -12.05 -7.60
CA PHE A 85 9.05 -11.64 -8.60
C PHE A 85 9.67 -11.16 -9.92
N GLU A 86 10.99 -10.98 -9.97
CA GLU A 86 11.70 -10.48 -11.16
C GLU A 86 11.52 -11.46 -12.33
N ASN A 87 11.30 -10.92 -13.53
CA ASN A 87 11.04 -11.64 -14.78
C ASN A 87 9.77 -12.51 -14.79
N LYS A 88 8.90 -12.39 -13.77
CA LYS A 88 7.57 -13.02 -13.79
C LYS A 88 6.53 -12.05 -14.32
N ASN A 89 5.52 -12.57 -15.00
CA ASN A 89 4.39 -11.76 -15.39
C ASN A 89 3.50 -11.48 -14.18
N ILE A 90 3.14 -10.22 -13.95
CA ILE A 90 2.36 -9.79 -12.77
C ILE A 90 1.00 -10.50 -12.67
N LEU A 91 0.41 -10.90 -13.79
CA LEU A 91 -0.87 -11.60 -13.84
C LEU A 91 -0.75 -13.10 -13.57
N SER A 92 0.46 -13.67 -13.72
CA SER A 92 0.75 -15.10 -13.52
C SER A 92 1.14 -15.46 -12.09
N ILE A 93 1.27 -14.47 -11.19
CA ILE A 93 1.68 -14.70 -9.80
C ILE A 93 0.58 -15.47 -9.08
N ASN A 94 0.93 -16.68 -8.63
CA ASN A 94 0.02 -17.55 -7.90
C ASN A 94 0.35 -17.61 -6.40
N ASP A 95 -0.53 -18.23 -5.61
CA ASP A 95 -0.33 -18.41 -4.17
C ASP A 95 0.94 -19.21 -3.84
N ASN A 96 1.39 -20.09 -4.75
CA ASN A 96 2.64 -20.82 -4.59
C ASN A 96 3.88 -19.92 -4.61
N ASP A 97 3.90 -18.88 -5.45
CA ASP A 97 4.99 -17.88 -5.48
C ASP A 97 5.00 -17.02 -4.22
N LEU A 98 3.84 -16.94 -3.55
CA LEU A 98 3.64 -16.13 -2.36
C LEU A 98 4.02 -16.85 -1.07
N ASN A 99 4.31 -18.16 -1.11
CA ASN A 99 4.57 -18.98 0.08
C ASN A 99 5.78 -18.52 0.89
N ASN A 100 6.80 -17.97 0.24
CA ASN A 100 8.00 -17.45 0.90
C ASN A 100 7.79 -16.09 1.60
N PHE A 101 6.61 -15.48 1.49
CA PHE A 101 6.32 -14.17 2.08
C PHE A 101 5.31 -14.26 3.22
N ASN A 102 5.40 -13.31 4.16
CA ASN A 102 4.44 -13.20 5.25
C ASN A 102 3.05 -12.80 4.75
N LYS A 103 2.01 -13.13 5.52
CA LYS A 103 0.61 -12.85 5.20
C LYS A 103 0.35 -11.38 4.83
N LEU A 104 1.09 -10.43 5.40
CA LEU A 104 0.87 -9.00 5.16
C LEU A 104 1.33 -8.58 3.77
N VAL A 105 2.50 -9.07 3.35
CA VAL A 105 3.03 -8.87 2.00
C VAL A 105 2.14 -9.59 0.99
N ARG A 106 1.68 -10.82 1.26
CA ARG A 106 0.77 -11.53 0.33
C ARG A 106 -0.49 -10.72 0.01
N ILE A 107 -1.11 -10.11 1.02
CA ILE A 107 -2.29 -9.25 0.83
C ILE A 107 -1.96 -8.04 -0.03
N ALA A 108 -0.82 -7.38 0.22
CA ALA A 108 -0.40 -6.22 -0.55
C ALA A 108 -0.05 -6.59 -2.01
N VAL A 109 0.55 -7.76 -2.25
CA VAL A 109 0.83 -8.25 -3.62
C VAL A 109 -0.48 -8.54 -4.36
N LYS A 110 -1.43 -9.25 -3.74
CA LYS A 110 -2.75 -9.49 -4.35
C LYS A 110 -3.47 -8.18 -4.69
N ASP A 111 -3.36 -7.17 -3.82
CA ASP A 111 -3.89 -5.83 -4.08
C ASP A 111 -3.23 -5.17 -5.30
N ALA A 112 -1.90 -5.28 -5.44
CA ALA A 112 -1.17 -4.75 -6.60
C ALA A 112 -1.60 -5.41 -7.91
N ILE A 113 -1.74 -6.74 -7.92
CA ILE A 113 -2.18 -7.51 -9.09
C ILE A 113 -3.59 -7.10 -9.50
N ASN A 114 -4.50 -6.99 -8.53
CA ASN A 114 -5.87 -6.55 -8.80
C ASN A 114 -5.93 -5.13 -9.36
N ASN A 115 -5.19 -4.18 -8.76
CA ASN A 115 -5.11 -2.81 -9.26
C ASN A 115 -4.54 -2.77 -10.68
N TYR A 116 -3.51 -3.56 -10.97
CA TYR A 116 -2.95 -3.67 -12.31
C TYR A 116 -3.97 -4.22 -13.33
N LYS A 117 -4.70 -5.29 -12.97
CA LYS A 117 -5.75 -5.89 -13.82
C LYS A 117 -6.86 -4.88 -14.14
N VAL A 118 -7.32 -4.13 -13.13
CA VAL A 118 -8.36 -3.09 -13.31
C VAL A 118 -7.89 -2.01 -14.27
N ILE A 119 -6.67 -1.50 -14.08
CA ILE A 119 -6.10 -0.44 -14.94
C ILE A 119 -5.86 -0.96 -16.36
N MET A 120 -5.38 -2.19 -16.52
CA MET A 120 -5.13 -2.79 -17.83
C MET A 120 -6.42 -3.03 -18.63
N ASN A 121 -7.52 -3.30 -17.95
CA ASN A 121 -8.85 -3.45 -18.55
C ASN A 121 -9.55 -2.08 -18.82
N GLY A 122 -8.86 -0.95 -18.60
CA GLY A 122 -9.43 0.39 -18.79
C GLY A 122 -10.41 0.83 -17.70
N GLY A 123 -10.46 0.11 -16.57
CA GLY A 123 -11.34 0.44 -15.45
C GLY A 123 -10.70 1.41 -14.44
N GLU A 124 -11.54 2.04 -13.63
CA GLU A 124 -11.10 2.86 -12.49
C GLU A 124 -10.85 1.99 -11.25
N ILE A 125 -9.82 2.33 -10.45
CA ILE A 125 -9.51 1.59 -9.22
C ILE A 125 -10.70 1.75 -8.26
N PRO A 126 -11.40 0.67 -7.87
CA PRO A 126 -12.58 0.78 -7.03
C PRO A 126 -12.21 1.44 -5.69
N GLU A 127 -12.93 2.50 -5.33
CA GLU A 127 -12.70 3.20 -4.08
C GLU A 127 -12.97 2.25 -2.90
N LYS A 128 -11.92 1.94 -2.12
CA LYS A 128 -12.08 1.05 -0.95
C LYS A 128 -12.94 1.75 0.10
N LEU A 129 -14.13 1.20 0.37
CA LEU A 129 -15.02 1.61 1.47
C LEU A 129 -14.23 1.90 2.77
N SER A 130 -14.39 3.13 3.26
CA SER A 130 -13.89 3.56 4.57
C SER A 130 -14.35 2.63 5.68
N VAL A 131 -13.53 2.43 6.70
CA VAL A 131 -13.82 1.56 7.85
C VAL A 131 -15.12 1.98 8.54
N TYR A 132 -15.34 3.28 8.68
CA TYR A 132 -16.57 3.85 9.24
C TYR A 132 -17.78 3.50 8.39
N ARG A 133 -17.69 3.67 7.06
CA ARG A 133 -18.76 3.33 6.12
C ARG A 133 -19.13 1.84 6.22
N ARG A 134 -18.16 0.94 6.35
CA ARG A 134 -18.42 -0.51 6.53
C ARG A 134 -19.17 -0.82 7.83
N ILE A 135 -18.86 -0.11 8.92
CA ILE A 135 -19.55 -0.29 10.19
C ILE A 135 -20.99 0.22 10.07
N ILE A 136 -21.17 1.41 9.49
CA ILE A 136 -22.49 1.99 9.25
C ILE A 136 -23.33 1.06 8.38
N THR A 137 -22.82 0.59 7.23
CA THR A 137 -23.54 -0.34 6.35
C THR A 137 -23.89 -1.66 7.04
N LYS A 138 -23.03 -2.17 7.93
CA LYS A 138 -23.34 -3.39 8.69
C LYS A 138 -24.45 -3.13 9.71
N ALA A 139 -24.47 -1.96 10.33
CA ALA A 139 -25.55 -1.55 11.23
C ALA A 139 -26.86 -1.31 10.47
N GLU A 140 -26.83 -0.64 9.32
CA GLU A 140 -27.97 -0.44 8.42
C GLU A 140 -28.56 -1.78 7.96
N ASN A 141 -27.72 -2.71 7.50
CA ASN A 141 -28.18 -4.04 7.09
C ASN A 141 -28.79 -4.83 8.26
N PHE A 142 -28.26 -4.69 9.48
CA PHE A 142 -28.83 -5.33 10.66
C PHE A 142 -30.18 -4.69 11.07
N LEU A 143 -30.31 -3.38 10.93
CA LEU A 143 -31.57 -2.66 11.18
C LEU A 143 -32.63 -2.98 10.13
N MET A 144 -32.25 -3.09 8.85
CA MET A 144 -33.16 -3.50 7.77
C MET A 144 -33.56 -4.97 7.86
N ALA A 145 -32.68 -5.86 8.34
CA ALA A 145 -33.00 -7.28 8.55
C ALA A 145 -33.89 -7.54 9.78
N LYS A 146 -34.06 -6.54 10.66
CA LYS A 146 -34.91 -6.60 11.86
C LYS A 146 -36.27 -5.94 11.65
N LYS A 147 -36.54 -5.38 10.47
CA LYS A 147 -37.82 -4.81 10.05
C LYS A 147 -38.52 -5.78 9.10
#